data_AF-A0A9P9YDD5-F1
#
_entry.id   AF-A0A9P9YDD5-F1
#
_cell.length_a   1.000
_cell.length_b   1.000
_cell.length_c   1.000
_cell.angle_alpha   90.00
_cell.angle_beta   90.00
_cell.angle_gamma   90.00
#
_symmetry.space_group_name_H-M   'P 1'
#
loop_
_entity.id
_entity.type
_entity.pdbx_description
1 polymer ?
#
loop_
_entity_poly.entity_id
_entity_poly.type
_entity_poly.pdbx_seq_one_letter_code
_entity_poly.pdbx_strand_id
1 'polypeptide(L)' 'MTRFSAKLFQEIIKSKNKNGNVVFSPFAVHAMLALIYRASEGETLSEVQRVGEFNQHPVFSWPWTSSD' A
#
# COMPACT_ATOMS: atom_id res chain seq x y z
N MET A 1 0.50 1.34 8.35
CA MET A 1 -0.58 2.30 8.04
C MET A 1 -0.16 3.76 8.18
N THR A 2 0.35 4.22 9.33
CA THR A 2 0.73 5.64 9.51
C THR A 2 1.85 6.09 8.57
N ARG A 3 2.87 5.25 8.34
CA ARG A 3 4.01 5.57 7.45
C ARG A 3 3.60 5.60 5.97
N PHE A 4 2.90 4.57 5.48
CA PHE A 4 2.24 4.58 4.17
C PHE A 4 1.43 5.87 3.93
N SER A 5 0.54 6.23 4.86
CA SER A 5 -0.29 7.43 4.73
C SER A 5 0.52 8.72 4.61
N ALA A 6 1.56 8.87 5.44
CA ALA A 6 2.43 10.05 5.42
C ALA A 6 3.20 10.16 4.09
N LYS A 7 3.75 9.05 3.59
CA LYS A 7 4.43 8.99 2.29
C LYS A 7 3.49 9.36 1.14
N LEU A 8 2.30 8.75 1.10
CA LEU A 8 1.31 9.02 0.06
C LEU A 8 0.88 10.49 0.06
N PHE A 9 0.63 11.07 1.24
CA PHE A 9 0.30 12.49 1.34
C PHE A 9 1.43 13.38 0.84
N GLN A 10 2.69 13.09 1.18
CA GLN A 10 3.86 13.83 0.70
C GLN A 10 3.96 13.81 -0.84
N GLU A 11 3.72 12.66 -1.47
CA GLU A 11 3.72 12.58 -2.93
C GLU A 11 2.54 13.34 -3.56
N ILE A 12 1.34 13.28 -2.96
CA ILE A 12 0.18 14.07 -3.44
C ILE A 12 0.49 15.57 -3.40
N ILE A 13 1.06 16.10 -2.31
CA ILE A 13 1.35 17.54 -2.19
C ILE A 13 2.55 17.99 -3.04
N LYS A 14 3.52 17.10 -3.33
CA LYS A 14 4.59 17.38 -4.30
C LYS A 14 4.04 17.48 -5.72
N SER A 15 3.08 16.62 -6.07
CA SER A 15 2.50 16.57 -7.41
C SER A 15 1.50 17.68 -7.72
N LYS A 16 0.89 18.30 -6.70
CA LYS A 16 -0.05 19.42 -6.87
C LYS A 16 0.65 20.77 -6.79
N ASN A 17 0.29 21.68 -7.70
CA ASN A 17 0.52 23.11 -7.49
C ASN A 17 -0.14 23.54 -6.17
N LYS A 18 0.64 24.20 -5.31
CA LYS A 18 0.53 24.28 -3.84
C LYS A 18 -0.72 24.98 -3.24
N ASN A 19 -1.81 25.12 -3.97
CA ASN A 19 -2.86 26.09 -3.64
C ASN A 19 -4.26 25.47 -3.40
N GLY A 20 -4.36 24.19 -3.02
CA GLY A 20 -5.66 23.54 -2.80
C GLY A 20 -5.70 22.59 -1.60
N ASN A 21 -6.88 22.44 -1.02
CA ASN A 21 -7.15 21.44 0.01
C ASN A 21 -6.97 20.02 -0.55
N VAL A 22 -6.42 19.12 0.25
CA VAL A 22 -6.23 17.70 -0.10
C VAL A 22 -6.96 16.84 0.91
N VAL A 23 -7.86 15.98 0.42
CA VAL A 23 -8.58 14.99 1.22
C VAL A 23 -8.46 13.65 0.49
N PHE A 24 -8.11 12.61 1.23
CA PHE A 24 -8.10 11.23 0.76
C PHE A 24 -8.33 10.28 1.95
N SER A 25 -8.74 9.04 1.67
CA SER A 25 -8.84 7.98 2.69
C SER A 25 -7.63 7.05 2.58
N PRO A 26 -6.65 7.13 3.51
CA PRO A 26 -5.49 6.26 3.47
C PRO A 26 -5.86 4.78 3.56
N PHE A 27 -6.89 4.46 4.35
CA PHE A 27 -7.39 3.10 4.50
C PHE A 27 -7.96 2.54 3.20
N ALA A 28 -8.79 3.31 2.49
CA ALA A 28 -9.40 2.84 1.25
C ALA A 28 -8.34 2.56 0.16
N VAL A 29 -7.35 3.46 0.00
CA VAL A 29 -6.25 3.26 -0.95
C VAL A 29 -5.41 2.03 -0.57
N HIS A 30 -5.11 1.87 0.72
CA HIS A 30 -4.33 0.72 1.20
C HIS A 30 -5.06 -0.61 1.00
N ALA A 31 -6.38 -0.65 1.25
CA ALA A 31 -7.20 -1.82 1.00
C ALA A 31 -7.22 -2.21 -0.49
N MET A 32 -7.35 -1.24 -1.39
CA MET A 32 -7.26 -1.50 -2.84
C MET A 32 -5.88 -2.05 -3.23
N LEU A 33 -4.79 -1.47 -2.70
CA LEU A 33 -3.44 -2.00 -2.92
C LEU A 33 -3.26 -3.41 -2.37
N ALA A 34 -3.95 -3.79 -1.28
CA ALA A 34 -3.90 -5.14 -0.74
C ALA A 34 -4.57 -6.14 -1.69
N LEU A 35 -5.69 -5.76 -2.32
CA LEU A 35 -6.34 -6.60 -3.33
C LEU A 35 -5.44 -6.76 -4.58
N ILE A 36 -4.84 -5.66 -5.04
CA ILE A 36 -3.89 -5.68 -6.16
C ILE A 36 -2.68 -6.55 -5.82
N TYR A 37 -2.09 -6.39 -4.62
CA TYR A 37 -0.97 -7.20 -4.15
C TYR A 37 -1.27 -8.70 -4.21
N ARG A 38 -2.47 -9.10 -3.77
CA ARG A 38 -2.90 -10.50 -3.79
C ARG A 38 -3.12 -11.07 -5.18
N ALA A 39 -3.43 -10.22 -6.17
CA ALA A 39 -3.63 -10.61 -7.56
C ALA A 39 -2.38 -10.42 -8.43
N SER A 40 -1.30 -9.89 -7.88
CA SER A 40 -0.06 -9.60 -8.60
C SER A 40 0.93 -10.75 -8.51
N GLU A 41 1.85 -10.82 -9.47
CA GLU A 41 3.00 -11.73 -9.46
C GLU A 41 4.27 -11.00 -9.89
N GLY A 42 5.42 -11.66 -9.75
CA GLY A 42 6.72 -11.18 -10.24
C GLY A 42 7.11 -9.77 -9.75
N GLU A 43 7.49 -8.92 -10.70
CA GLU A 43 7.92 -7.55 -10.41
C GLU A 43 6.79 -6.72 -9.80
N THR A 44 5.57 -6.80 -10.36
CA THR A 44 4.41 -6.06 -9.86
C THR A 44 4.09 -6.43 -8.41
N LEU A 45 4.13 -7.72 -8.06
CA LEU A 45 3.97 -8.15 -6.66
C LEU A 45 4.99 -7.47 -5.75
N SER A 46 6.27 -7.49 -6.16
CA SER A 46 7.38 -6.93 -5.39
C SER A 46 7.25 -5.43 -5.18
N GLU A 47 6.81 -4.70 -6.20
CA GLU A 47 6.57 -3.25 -6.12
C GLU A 47 5.41 -2.91 -5.20
N VAL A 48 4.26 -3.57 -5.40
CA VAL A 48 3.05 -3.31 -4.60
C VAL A 48 3.29 -3.66 -3.14
N GLN A 49 4.02 -4.75 -2.87
CA GLN A 49 4.46 -5.14 -1.53
C GLN A 49 5.29 -4.05 -0.84
N ARG A 50 6.27 -3.49 -1.57
CA ARG A 50 7.17 -2.45 -1.08
C ARG A 50 6.42 -1.15 -0.80
N VAL A 51 5.61 -0.67 -1.74
CA VAL A 51 4.90 0.62 -1.60
C VAL A 51 3.71 0.55 -0.65
N GLY A 52 3.00 -0.59 -0.63
CA GLY A 52 1.91 -0.86 0.32
C GLY A 52 2.39 -1.21 1.73
N GLU A 53 3.70 -1.33 1.94
CA GLU A 53 4.32 -1.68 3.23
C GLU A 53 3.82 -3.02 3.81
N PHE A 54 3.44 -3.97 2.95
CA PHE A 54 2.92 -5.29 3.34
C PHE A 54 3.98 -6.23 3.96
N ASN A 55 5.24 -5.79 4.03
CA ASN A 55 6.37 -6.51 4.63
C ASN A 55 6.37 -6.52 6.16
N GLN A 56 5.62 -5.61 6.80
CA GLN A 56 5.70 -5.41 8.26
C GLN A 56 4.74 -6.31 9.05
N HIS A 57 3.74 -6.88 8.36
CA HIS A 57 2.86 -7.92 8.87
C HIS A 57 2.33 -8.69 7.65
N PRO A 58 2.41 -10.04 7.63
CA PRO A 58 1.77 -10.80 6.57
C PRO A 58 0.29 -10.42 6.54
N VAL A 59 -0.15 -9.88 5.40
CA VAL A 59 -1.51 -9.34 5.21
C VAL A 59 -2.57 -10.40 5.50
N PHE A 60 -2.21 -11.67 5.36
CA PHE A 60 -2.98 -12.83 5.78
C PHE A 60 -2.03 -13.93 6.26
N SER A 61 -1.96 -14.20 7.56
CA SER A 61 -1.36 -15.42 8.11
C SER A 61 -2.43 -16.53 8.09
N TRP A 62 -2.53 -17.28 6.99
CA TRP A 62 -3.39 -18.47 6.94
C TRP A 62 -2.63 -19.67 7.51
N PRO A 63 -3.26 -20.59 8.28
CA PRO A 63 -2.54 -21.68 8.96
C PRO A 63 -1.83 -22.69 8.03
N TRP A 64 -2.13 -22.68 6.73
CA TRP A 64 -1.73 -23.75 5.80
C TRP A 64 -0.60 -23.37 4.84
N THR A 65 0.02 -22.19 4.99
CA THR A 65 1.15 -21.76 4.15
C THR A 65 2.51 -22.02 4.80
N SER A 66 2.58 -22.93 5.76
CA SER A 66 3.82 -23.42 6.38
C SER A 66 3.98 -24.92 6.13
N SER A 67 3.82 -25.30 4.87
CA SER A 67 4.09 -26.66 4.41
C SER A 67 4.78 -26.54 3.07
N ASP A 68 6.02 -26.07 3.12
CA ASP A 68 7.14 -26.39 2.23
C ASP A 68 8.44 -25.98 2.95
#